data_AF-A0A950LBV8-F1
#
_entry.id   AF-A0A950LBV8-F1
#
_cell.length_a   1.000
_cell.length_b   1.000
_cell.length_c   1.000
_cell.angle_alpha   90.00
_cell.angle_beta   90.00
_cell.angle_gamma   90.00
#
_symmetry.space_group_name_H-M   'P 1'
#
loop_
_entity.id
_entity.type
_entity.pdbx_description
1 polymer ?
#
loop_
_entity_poly.entity_id
_entity_poly.type
_entity_poly.pdbx_seq_one_letter_code
_entity_poly.pdbx_strand_id
1 'polypeptide(L)' 'MTNEERDLITQFIGRVGGAQAQGGLSGSVPATGQRALPPVDPEADRLIRDLFQRYPEASYRITQLAFVQEHALNEA' A
#
# COMPACT_ATOMS: atom_id res chain seq x y z
N MET A 1 9.33 1.12 15.77
CA MET A 1 9.44 1.09 14.31
C MET A 1 10.92 1.00 13.97
N THR A 2 11.33 -0.12 13.38
CA THR A 2 12.68 -0.35 12.87
C THR A 2 12.90 0.36 11.53
N ASN A 3 14.14 0.37 11.04
CA ASN A 3 14.44 0.94 9.73
C ASN A 3 13.86 0.06 8.61
N GLU A 4 13.97 -1.26 8.73
CA GLU A 4 13.37 -2.20 7.79
C GLU A 4 11.84 -2.06 7.73
N GLU A 5 11.16 -1.96 8.89
CA GLU A 5 9.72 -1.72 8.92
C GLU A 5 9.36 -0.40 8.24
N ARG A 6 10.14 0.66 8.44
CA ARG A 6 9.93 1.96 7.81
C ARG A 6 10.01 1.88 6.29
N ASP A 7 11.02 1.21 5.78
CA ASP A 7 11.29 1.14 4.35
C ASP A 7 10.21 0.32 3.64
N LEU A 8 9.80 -0.82 4.22
CA LEU A 8 8.72 -1.65 3.70
C LEU A 8 7.38 -0.91 3.65
N ILE A 9 7.02 -0.21 4.73
CA ILE A 9 5.78 0.58 4.79
C ILE A 9 5.79 1.67 3.72
N THR A 10 6.91 2.37 3.57
CA THR A 10 7.07 3.46 2.59
C THR A 10 6.93 2.94 1.16
N GLN A 11 7.57 1.82 0.84
CA GLN A 11 7.49 1.20 -0.49
C GLN A 11 6.09 0.68 -0.79
N PHE A 12 5.42 0.07 0.19
CA PHE A 12 4.04 -0.41 0.04
C PHE A 12 3.06 0.72 -0.27
N ILE A 13 3.08 1.78 0.54
CA ILE A 13 2.18 2.94 0.34
C ILE A 13 2.47 3.63 -0.99
N GLY A 14 3.73 3.74 -1.40
CA GLY A 14 4.09 4.26 -2.72
C GLY A 14 3.48 3.43 -3.85
N ARG A 15 3.56 2.09 -3.76
CA ARG A 15 2.98 1.16 -4.74
C ARG A 15 1.46 1.29 -4.83
N VAL A 16 0.77 1.30 -3.68
CA VAL A 16 -0.71 1.44 -3.62
C VAL A 16 -1.18 2.80 -4.09
N GLY A 17 -0.46 3.86 -3.74
CA GLY A 17 -0.74 5.24 -4.16
C GLY A 17 -0.40 5.51 -5.63
N GLY A 18 0.08 4.51 -6.37
CA GLY A 18 0.43 4.66 -7.79
C GLY A 18 1.70 5.47 -8.05
N ALA A 19 2.52 5.70 -7.03
CA ALA A 19 3.86 6.25 -7.24
C ALA A 19 4.68 5.24 -8.03
N GLN A 20 5.26 5.68 -9.15
CA GLN A 20 6.25 4.89 -9.88
C GLN A 20 7.37 4.56 -8.88
N ALA A 21 7.57 3.29 -8.54
CA ALA A 21 8.74 2.87 -7.79
C ALA A 21 9.99 3.18 -8.64
N GLN A 22 10.57 4.35 -8.43
CA GLN A 22 11.81 4.79 -9.07
C GLN A 22 12.98 4.18 -8.28
N GLY A 23 13.10 2.86 -8.32
CA GLY A 23 14.07 2.11 -7.54
C GLY A 23 13.67 0.65 -7.45
N GLY A 24 14.32 -0.18 -8.27
CA GLY A 24 13.91 -1.54 -8.58
C GLY A 24 14.03 -2.53 -7.43
N LEU A 25 13.11 -3.49 -7.44
CA LEU A 25 13.34 -4.88 -7.05
C LEU A 25 12.50 -5.74 -8.01
N SER A 26 13.20 -6.58 -8.77
CA SER A 26 12.64 -7.61 -9.65
C SER A 26 12.05 -8.72 -8.77
N GLY A 27 10.74 -8.68 -8.52
CA GLY A 27 10.00 -9.69 -7.77
C GLY A 27 8.63 -9.94 -8.41
N SER A 28 8.24 -11.21 -8.48
CA SER A 28 7.19 -11.84 -9.29
C SER A 28 5.73 -11.45 -9.03
N VAL A 29 5.44 -10.16 -8.79
CA VAL A 29 4.10 -9.63 -9.08
C VAL A 29 4.04 -9.31 -10.57
N PRO A 30 2.99 -9.75 -11.32
CA PRO A 30 2.85 -9.36 -12.72
C PRO A 30 2.94 -7.84 -12.78
N ALA A 31 3.89 -7.33 -13.54
CA ALA A 31 3.98 -5.92 -13.84
C ALA A 31 2.65 -5.51 -14.50
N THR A 32 1.69 -5.05 -13.71
CA THR A 32 0.57 -4.26 -14.19
C THR A 32 1.18 -2.93 -14.63
N GLY A 33 1.80 -2.97 -15.81
CA GLY A 33 2.52 -1.86 -16.40
C GLY A 33 1.63 -0.64 -16.36
N GLN A 34 2.18 0.46 -15.84
CA GLN A 34 1.69 1.85 -15.94
C GLN A 34 0.20 1.97 -16.28
N ARG A 35 -0.66 1.39 -15.44
CA ARG A 35 -2.08 1.65 -15.55
C ARG A 35 -2.32 2.84 -14.66
N ALA A 36 -2.62 3.99 -15.28
CA ALA A 36 -3.13 5.13 -14.55
C ALA A 36 -4.21 4.60 -13.59
N LEU A 37 -4.06 4.90 -12.30
CA LEU A 37 -5.03 4.48 -11.31
C LEU A 37 -6.42 4.92 -11.80
N PRO A 38 -7.44 4.06 -11.66
CA PRO A 38 -8.80 4.47 -11.99
C PRO A 38 -9.13 5.76 -11.21
N PRO A 39 -9.97 6.65 -11.77
CA PRO A 39 -10.42 7.84 -11.06
C PRO A 39 -10.97 7.48 -9.69
N VAL A 40 -10.57 8.25 -8.67
CA VAL A 40 -11.07 8.08 -7.31
C VAL A 40 -12.53 8.51 -7.25
N ASP A 41 -13.38 7.66 -6.69
CA ASP A 41 -14.77 8.02 -6.36
C ASP A 41 -14.78 9.03 -5.19
N PRO A 42 -15.32 10.25 -5.39
CA PRO A 42 -15.30 11.29 -4.37
C PRO A 42 -16.21 11.01 -3.16
N GLU A 43 -17.23 10.16 -3.28
CA GLU A 43 -18.04 9.73 -2.12
C GLU A 43 -17.27 8.69 -1.29
N ALA A 44 -16.64 7.74 -1.96
CA ALA A 44 -15.79 6.74 -1.31
C ALA A 44 -14.60 7.42 -0.59
N ASP A 45 -13.92 8.37 -1.22
CA ASP A 45 -12.80 9.10 -0.60
C ASP A 45 -13.22 9.84 0.67
N ARG A 46 -14.38 10.52 0.63
CA ARG A 46 -14.94 11.19 1.81
C ARG A 46 -15.23 10.21 2.95
N LEU A 47 -15.90 9.10 2.66
CA LEU A 47 -16.20 8.08 3.66
C LEU A 47 -14.91 7.49 4.27
N ILE A 48 -13.91 7.18 3.44
CA ILE A 48 -12.63 6.63 3.90
C ILE A 48 -11.93 7.62 4.84
N ARG A 49 -11.92 8.92 4.51
CA ARG A 49 -11.35 9.97 5.37
C ARG A 49 -12.07 10.04 6.72
N ASP A 50 -13.40 10.05 6.73
CA ASP A 50 -14.18 10.10 7.96
C ASP A 50 -13.95 8.85 8.83
N LEU A 51 -13.84 7.68 8.21
CA LEU A 51 -13.53 6.43 8.90
C LEU A 51 -12.11 6.46 9.52
N PHE A 52 -11.11 7.01 8.83
CA PHE A 52 -9.77 7.13 9.41
C PHE A 52 -9.68 8.18 10.52
N GLN A 53 -10.49 9.25 10.46
CA GLN A 53 -10.59 10.18 11.58
C GLN A 53 -11.24 9.53 12.80
N ARG A 54 -12.27 8.70 12.58
CA ARG A 54 -12.96 7.98 13.65
C ARG A 54 -12.15 6.81 14.22
N TYR A 55 -11.38 6.15 13.38
CA TYR A 55 -10.57 4.96 13.71
C TYR A 55 -9.10 5.18 13.30
N PRO A 56 -8.34 6.00 14.03
CA PRO A 56 -6.97 6.35 13.67
C PRO A 56 -6.02 5.13 13.64
N GLU A 57 -6.30 4.09 14.41
CA GLU A 57 -5.53 2.84 14.40
C GLU A 57 -5.69 2.01 13.11
N ALA A 58 -6.76 2.25 12.34
CA ALA A 58 -7.06 1.46 11.14
C ALA A 58 -5.96 1.60 10.09
N SER A 59 -5.37 2.79 9.92
CA SER A 59 -4.26 3.01 8.99
C SER A 59 -3.08 2.08 9.30
N TYR A 60 -2.69 1.99 10.58
CA TYR A 60 -1.59 1.14 11.02
C TYR A 60 -1.91 -0.35 10.85
N ARG A 61 -3.12 -0.78 11.20
CA ARG A 61 -3.55 -2.17 11.05
C ARG A 61 -3.66 -2.61 9.58
N ILE A 62 -4.09 -1.73 8.68
CA ILE A 62 -4.11 -1.99 7.23
C ILE A 62 -2.68 -2.21 6.72
N THR A 63 -1.74 -1.38 7.15
CA THR A 63 -0.32 -1.56 6.81
C THR A 63 0.25 -2.89 7.33
N GLN A 64 -0.17 -3.33 8.52
CA GLN A 64 0.22 -4.65 9.04
C GLN A 64 -0.38 -5.81 8.23
N LEU A 65 -1.64 -5.71 7.78
CA LEU A 65 -2.27 -6.73 6.92
C LEU A 65 -1.57 -6.84 5.56
N ALA A 66 -1.05 -5.72 5.04
CA ALA A 66 -0.24 -5.72 3.83
C ALA A 66 1.07 -6.50 3.98
N PHE A 67 1.73 -6.40 5.14
CA PHE A 67 2.97 -7.13 5.44
C PHE A 67 2.76 -8.65 5.38
N VAL A 68 1.63 -9.15 5.90
CA VAL A 68 1.28 -10.57 5.87
C VAL A 68 1.06 -11.07 4.43
N GLN A 69 0.44 -10.25 3.58
CA GLN A 69 0.23 -10.61 2.17
C GLN A 69 1.55 -10.65 1.38
N GLU A 70 2.47 -9.72 1.61
CA GLU A 70 3.79 -9.73 0.94
C GLU A 70 4.66 -10.90 1.41
N HIS A 71 4.62 -11.27 2.71
CA HIS A 71 5.32 -12.47 3.20
C HIS A 71 4.76 -13.75 2.56
N ALA A 72 3.43 -13.88 2.49
CA ALA A 72 2.80 -15.03 1.85
C ALA A 72 3.12 -15.16 0.35
N LEU A 73 3.35 -14.05 -0.35
CA LEU A 73 3.74 -14.04 -1.77
C LEU A 73 5.24 -14.33 -1.99
N ASN A 74 6.10 -14.03 -1.02
CA ASN A 74 7.54 -14.34 -1.10
C ASN A 74 7.87 -15.78 -0.66
N GLU A 75 6.99 -16.43 0.10
CA GLU A 75 7.16 -17.82 0.55
C GLU A 75 6.55 -18.87 -0.40
N ALA A 76 5.76 -18.46 -1.41
CA ALA A 76 5.09 -19.31 -2.40
C ALA A 76 5.89 -19.45 -3.70
#